data_AF-A0A3C0S6R6-F1
#
_entry.id   AF-A0A3C0S6R6-F1
#
_cell.length_a   1.000
_cell.length_b   1.000
_cell.length_c   1.000
_cell.angle_alpha   90.00
_cell.angle_beta   90.00
_cell.angle_gamma   90.00
#
_symmetry.space_group_name_H-M   'P 1'
#
loop_
_entity.id
_entity.type
_entity.pdbx_description
1 polymer ?
#
loop_
_entity_poly.entity_id
_entity_poly.type
_entity_poly.pdbx_seq_one_letter_code
_entity_poly.pdbx_strand_id
1 'polypeptide(L)'
;KIGGFDQNYIGYGAEDTDFGFSARNNGVAHITIDALAYHQYHPSYNPPLNHFKPIVINANQFFLKWRVWPMMGWLTKFYECGYISLKNNKITIVREPSKQEIAASLIE
;
A
#
# COMPACT_ATOMS: atom_id res chain seq x y z
N LYS A 1 -0.92 -4.35 -24.04
CA LYS A 1 -1.25 -5.39 -23.02
C LYS A 1 -0.59 -4.98 -21.71
N ILE A 2 -1.21 -5.21 -20.55
CA ILE A 2 -0.69 -4.69 -19.25
C ILE A 2 0.50 -5.52 -18.72
N GLY A 3 0.45 -6.85 -18.83
CA GLY A 3 1.55 -7.73 -18.38
C GLY A 3 1.33 -8.46 -17.05
N GLY A 4 0.14 -8.33 -16.43
CA GLY A 4 -0.18 -8.99 -15.16
C GLY A 4 0.32 -8.21 -13.94
N PHE A 5 0.11 -8.78 -12.74
CA PHE A 5 0.64 -8.21 -11.50
C PHE A 5 2.14 -8.46 -11.38
N ASP A 6 2.85 -7.49 -10.82
CA ASP A 6 4.27 -7.60 -10.50
C ASP A 6 4.46 -8.48 -9.26
N GLN A 7 5.19 -9.58 -9.41
CA GLN A 7 5.40 -10.58 -8.36
C GLN A 7 6.38 -10.15 -7.26
N ASN A 8 7.00 -8.97 -7.39
CA ASN A 8 7.87 -8.41 -6.36
C ASN A 8 7.09 -7.78 -5.19
N TYR A 9 5.79 -7.53 -5.36
CA TYR A 9 4.91 -7.10 -4.27
C TYR A 9 4.49 -8.30 -3.43
N ILE A 10 4.48 -8.14 -2.11
CA ILE A 10 4.14 -9.21 -1.17
C ILE A 10 2.96 -8.80 -0.30
N GLY A 11 2.12 -9.76 0.10
CA GLY A 11 1.01 -9.49 1.01
C GLY A 11 0.04 -8.45 0.45
N TYR A 12 -0.11 -7.33 1.14
CA TYR A 12 -1.10 -6.29 0.84
C TYR A 12 -0.44 -4.91 0.76
N GLY A 13 -0.85 -4.13 -0.23
CA GLY A 13 -0.48 -2.73 -0.42
C GLY A 13 0.32 -2.47 -1.69
N ALA A 14 -0.10 -1.45 -2.46
CA ALA A 14 0.48 -0.96 -3.71
C ALA A 14 0.40 -1.86 -4.96
N GLU A 15 0.07 -3.14 -4.85
CA GLU A 15 -0.01 -4.09 -5.98
C GLU A 15 -1.05 -3.68 -7.04
N ASP A 16 -2.26 -3.29 -6.60
CA ASP A 16 -3.31 -2.82 -7.51
C ASP A 16 -2.97 -1.45 -8.11
N THR A 17 -2.29 -0.61 -7.32
CA THR A 17 -1.82 0.70 -7.80
C THR A 17 -0.73 0.51 -8.87
N ASP A 18 0.18 -0.44 -8.67
CA ASP A 18 1.23 -0.79 -9.63
C ASP A 18 0.64 -1.33 -10.93
N PHE A 19 -0.38 -2.19 -10.84
CA PHE A 19 -1.09 -2.71 -12.00
C PHE A 19 -1.73 -1.57 -12.81
N GLY A 20 -2.37 -0.62 -12.14
CA GLY A 20 -2.92 0.59 -12.77
C GLY A 20 -1.84 1.48 -13.41
N PHE A 21 -0.71 1.68 -12.76
CA PHE A 21 0.42 2.43 -13.32
C PHE A 21 1.03 1.72 -14.53
N SER A 22 1.11 0.39 -14.49
CA SER A 22 1.55 -0.44 -15.62
C SER A 22 0.59 -0.34 -16.80
N ALA A 23 -0.73 -0.30 -16.55
CA ALA A 23 -1.73 -0.08 -17.59
C ALA A 23 -1.53 1.29 -18.27
N ARG A 24 -1.40 2.35 -17.46
CA ARG A 24 -1.11 3.71 -17.94
C ARG A 24 0.17 3.76 -18.79
N ASN A 25 1.26 3.18 -18.28
CA ASN A 25 2.56 3.18 -18.97
C ASN A 25 2.52 2.44 -20.32
N ASN A 26 1.67 1.42 -20.43
CA ASN A 26 1.47 0.64 -21.65
C ASN A 26 0.36 1.21 -22.57
N GLY A 27 -0.15 2.42 -22.30
CA GLY A 27 -1.20 3.04 -23.10
C GLY A 27 -2.54 2.28 -23.10
N VAL A 28 -2.78 1.48 -22.06
CA VAL A 28 -4.05 0.75 -21.90
C VAL A 28 -5.04 1.69 -21.21
N ALA A 29 -6.15 1.97 -21.89
CA ALA A 29 -7.18 2.87 -21.37
C ALA A 29 -7.83 2.32 -20.10
N HIS A 30 -8.01 3.20 -19.11
CA HIS A 30 -8.84 2.95 -17.95
C HIS A 30 -10.21 3.59 -18.22
N ILE A 31 -11.27 2.78 -18.19
CA ILE A 31 -12.64 3.22 -18.40
C ILE A 31 -13.47 2.97 -17.15
N THR A 32 -14.39 3.88 -16.86
CA THR A 32 -15.40 3.72 -15.81
C THR A 32 -16.70 3.24 -16.44
N ILE A 33 -17.42 2.36 -15.75
CA ILE A 33 -18.72 1.84 -16.16
C ILE A 33 -19.73 2.00 -15.02
N ASP A 34 -21.00 2.10 -15.36
CA ASP A 34 -22.09 2.06 -14.38
C ASP A 34 -22.37 0.60 -14.04
N ALA A 35 -21.75 0.12 -12.97
CA ALA A 35 -21.91 -1.24 -12.47
C ALA A 35 -22.13 -1.25 -10.95
N LEU A 36 -22.92 -2.21 -10.49
CA LEU A 36 -23.10 -2.50 -9.07
C LEU A 36 -22.20 -3.67 -8.66
N ALA A 37 -21.43 -3.48 -7.61
CA ALA A 37 -20.67 -4.55 -6.97
C ALA A 37 -20.96 -4.55 -5.46
N TYR A 38 -21.16 -5.75 -4.90
CA TYR A 38 -21.23 -5.94 -3.46
C TYR A 38 -19.83 -6.21 -2.94
N HIS A 39 -19.39 -5.42 -1.96
CA HIS A 39 -18.18 -5.72 -1.21
C HIS A 39 -18.59 -6.37 0.09
N GLN A 40 -18.16 -7.61 0.32
CA GLN A 40 -18.39 -8.27 1.60
C GLN A 40 -17.68 -7.45 2.69
N TYR A 41 -18.45 -7.00 3.68
CA TYR A 41 -17.88 -6.33 4.83
C TYR A 41 -16.83 -7.22 5.50
N HIS A 42 -15.70 -6.61 5.81
CA HIS A 42 -14.70 -7.16 6.69
C HIS A 42 -14.11 -6.02 7.54
N PRO A 43 -13.70 -6.30 8.79
CA PRO A 43 -13.08 -5.29 9.64
C PRO A 43 -11.85 -4.69 8.96
N SER A 44 -11.61 -3.40 9.20
CA SER A 44 -10.49 -2.66 8.63
C SER A 44 -9.63 -2.06 9.73
N TYR A 45 -8.40 -1.66 9.40
CA TYR A 45 -7.46 -1.09 10.38
C TYR A 45 -6.99 0.28 9.88
N ASN A 46 -6.91 1.28 10.77
CA ASN A 46 -6.52 2.64 10.41
C ASN A 46 -5.53 3.26 11.44
N PRO A 47 -4.25 3.43 11.09
CA PRO A 47 -3.63 2.96 9.84
C PRO A 47 -3.59 1.42 9.80
N PRO A 48 -3.38 0.78 8.63
CA PRO A 48 -3.47 -0.67 8.46
C PRO A 48 -2.26 -1.41 9.07
N LEU A 49 -2.12 -1.37 10.40
CA LEU A 49 -0.99 -1.97 11.12
C LEU A 49 -0.96 -3.50 11.00
N ASN A 50 -2.10 -4.13 10.74
CA ASN A 50 -2.20 -5.56 10.43
C ASN A 50 -1.44 -5.95 9.13
N HIS A 51 -1.16 -4.99 8.24
CA HIS A 51 -0.38 -5.18 7.01
C HIS A 51 0.90 -4.32 6.98
N PHE A 52 1.37 -3.84 8.14
CA PHE A 52 2.45 -2.88 8.26
C PHE A 52 3.69 -3.23 7.44
N LYS A 53 4.27 -4.42 7.66
CA LYS A 53 5.53 -4.83 7.02
C LYS A 53 5.42 -4.99 5.50
N PRO A 54 4.41 -5.70 4.95
CA PRO A 54 4.13 -5.69 3.52
C PRO A 54 4.03 -4.29 2.92
N ILE A 55 3.27 -3.38 3.54
CA ILE A 55 3.09 -2.01 3.04
C ILE A 55 4.42 -1.26 2.94
N VAL A 56 5.30 -1.37 3.95
CA VAL A 56 6.62 -0.70 3.93
C VAL A 56 7.54 -1.30 2.86
N ILE A 57 7.55 -2.63 2.71
CA ILE A 57 8.36 -3.31 1.68
C ILE A 57 7.87 -2.89 0.29
N ASN A 58 6.56 -2.98 0.06
CA ASN A 58 5.93 -2.66 -1.21
C ASN A 58 6.05 -1.18 -1.56
N ALA A 59 5.99 -0.26 -0.59
CA ALA A 59 6.22 1.16 -0.84
C ALA A 59 7.63 1.44 -1.38
N ASN A 60 8.65 0.77 -0.85
CA ASN A 60 10.00 0.87 -1.38
C ASN A 60 10.10 0.27 -2.80
N GLN A 61 9.48 -0.88 -3.05
CA GLN A 61 9.45 -1.48 -4.40
C GLN A 61 8.79 -0.55 -5.42
N PHE A 62 7.63 0.01 -5.06
CA PHE A 62 6.90 0.96 -5.88
C PHE A 62 7.75 2.19 -6.17
N PHE A 63 8.44 2.75 -5.16
CA PHE A 63 9.32 3.90 -5.36
C PHE A 63 10.51 3.57 -6.26
N LEU A 64 11.11 2.39 -6.15
CA LEU A 64 12.20 1.96 -7.03
C LEU A 64 11.76 1.93 -8.50
N LYS A 65 10.53 1.46 -8.76
CA LYS A 65 9.96 1.32 -10.10
C LYS A 65 9.44 2.64 -10.68
N TRP A 66 8.69 3.41 -9.88
CA TRP A 66 7.92 4.57 -10.36
C TRP A 66 8.41 5.93 -9.88
N ARG A 67 9.39 5.97 -8.96
CA ARG A 67 9.97 7.20 -8.38
C ARG A 67 8.97 8.12 -7.68
N VAL A 68 7.84 7.57 -7.26
CA VAL A 68 6.84 8.23 -6.41
C VAL A 68 6.41 7.26 -5.31
N TRP A 69 5.93 7.78 -4.18
CA TRP A 69 5.50 6.95 -3.06
C TRP A 69 4.02 6.58 -3.19
N PRO A 70 3.64 5.30 -3.06
CA PRO A 70 2.24 4.88 -3.02
C PRO A 70 1.67 5.10 -1.61
N MET A 71 0.34 5.06 -1.48
CA MET A 71 -0.33 4.97 -0.16
C MET A 71 0.11 6.05 0.85
N MET A 72 0.40 7.27 0.37
CA MET A 72 0.99 8.35 1.19
C MET A 72 0.25 8.59 2.51
N GLY A 73 -1.08 8.50 2.53
CA GLY A 73 -1.86 8.64 3.76
C GLY A 73 -1.51 7.61 4.85
N TRP A 74 -1.22 6.36 4.48
CA TRP A 74 -0.79 5.32 5.42
C TRP A 74 0.66 5.51 5.83
N LEU A 75 1.55 5.81 4.88
CA LEU A 75 2.97 6.04 5.16
C LEU A 75 3.18 7.24 6.10
N THR A 76 2.46 8.33 5.90
CA THR A 76 2.51 9.49 6.80
C THR A 76 2.11 9.12 8.21
N LYS A 77 1.01 8.38 8.40
CA LYS A 77 0.59 7.92 9.74
C LYS A 77 1.62 6.98 10.37
N PHE A 78 2.22 6.08 9.59
CA PHE A 78 3.27 5.21 10.11
C PHE A 78 4.50 6.01 10.57
N TYR A 79 4.85 7.07 9.85
CA TYR A 79 5.94 7.96 10.20
C TYR A 79 5.62 8.76 11.47
N GLU A 80 4.43 9.36 11.56
CA GLU A 80 3.98 10.15 12.71
C GLU A 80 3.90 9.32 14.00
N CYS A 81 3.48 8.06 13.91
CA CYS A 81 3.46 7.12 15.05
C CYS A 81 4.84 6.51 15.38
N GLY A 82 5.89 6.89 14.65
CA GLY A 82 7.27 6.46 14.88
C GLY A 82 7.57 5.02 14.49
N TYR A 83 6.77 4.41 13.62
CA TYR A 83 7.02 3.04 13.12
C TYR A 83 8.05 3.01 12.00
N ILE A 84 8.09 4.06 11.16
CA ILE A 84 9.01 4.16 10.02
C ILE A 84 9.78 5.47 10.02
N SER A 85 10.87 5.50 9.25
CA SER A 85 11.57 6.73 8.89
C SER A 85 11.80 6.78 7.38
N LEU A 86 11.82 7.99 6.81
CA LEU A 86 12.16 8.21 5.41
C LEU A 86 13.49 8.98 5.34
N LYS A 87 14.52 8.37 4.75
CA LYS A 87 15.82 9.00 4.51
C LYS A 87 16.36 8.56 3.15
N ASN A 88 16.98 9.48 2.41
CA ASN A 88 17.61 9.20 1.10
C ASN A 88 16.69 8.40 0.16
N ASN A 89 15.42 8.79 0.07
CA ASN A 89 14.40 8.11 -0.73
C ASN A 89 14.22 6.62 -0.42
N LYS A 90 14.42 6.24 0.84
CA LYS A 90 14.20 4.90 1.35
C LYS A 90 13.43 4.95 2.65
N ILE A 91 12.39 4.15 2.75
CA ILE A 91 11.65 3.96 3.99
C ILE A 91 12.28 2.79 4.75
N THR A 92 12.60 3.00 6.02
CA THR A 92 13.07 1.95 6.93
C THR A 92 12.12 1.80 8.11
N ILE A 93 11.97 0.57 8.59
CA ILE A 93 11.23 0.27 9.81
C ILE A 93 12.11 0.67 11.00
N VAL A 94 11.58 1.54 11.86
CA VAL A 94 12.20 1.94 13.14
C VAL A 94 11.81 0.95 14.23
N ARG A 95 10.54 0.53 14.26
CA ARG A 95 10.01 -0.52 15.14
C ARG A 95 8.77 -1.16 14.51
N GLU A 96 8.50 -2.40 14.91
CA GLU A 96 7.24 -3.08 14.58
C GLU A 96 6.11 -2.60 15.52
N PRO A 97 4.85 -2.53 15.06
CA PRO A 97 3.72 -2.31 15.93
C PRO A 97 3.50 -3.52 16.86
N SER A 98 3.17 -3.24 18.11
CA SER A 98 2.76 -4.26 19.08
C SER A 98 1.38 -4.83 18.76
N LYS A 99 1.06 -5.99 19.34
CA LYS A 99 -0.27 -6.60 19.20
C LYS A 99 -1.38 -5.68 19.71
N GLN A 100 -1.13 -4.93 20.78
CA GLN A 100 -2.06 -3.98 21.36
C GLN A 100 -2.29 -2.79 20.42
N GLU A 101 -1.23 -2.25 19.81
CA GLU A 101 -1.37 -1.16 18.82
C GLU A 101 -2.13 -1.62 17.58
N ILE A 102 -1.85 -2.83 17.09
CA ILE A 102 -2.62 -3.42 15.97
C ILE A 102 -4.09 -3.51 16.34
N ALA A 103 -4.42 -4.11 17.49
CA ALA A 103 -5.80 -4.24 17.95
C ALA A 103 -6.50 -2.88 18.14
N ALA A 104 -5.79 -1.88 18.66
CA ALA A 104 -6.33 -0.53 18.84
C ALA A 104 -6.57 0.23 17.53
N SER A 105 -5.94 -0.19 16.42
CA SER A 105 -6.17 0.41 15.09
C SER A 105 -7.37 -0.17 14.35
N LEU A 106 -8.03 -1.20 14.89
CA LEU A 106 -9.25 -1.78 14.32
C LEU A 106 -10.36 -0.72 14.27
N ILE A 107 -10.97 -0.57 13.09
CA ILE A 107 -12.17 0.23 12.86
C ILE A 107 -13.29 -0.70 12.41
N GLU A 108 -14.44 -0.57 13.07
CA GLU A 108 -15.68 -1.25 12.69
C GLU A 108 -16.39 -0.50 11.55
#